data_AF-A0A4R5ABL9-F1
#
_entry.id   AF-A0A4R5ABL9-F1
#
_cell.length_a   1.000
_cell.length_b   1.000
_cell.length_c   1.000
_cell.angle_alpha   90.00
_cell.angle_beta   90.00
_cell.angle_gamma   90.00
#
_symmetry.space_group_name_H-M   'P 1'
#
loop_
_entity.id
_entity.type
_entity.pdbx_description
1 polymer ?
#
loop_
_entity_poly.entity_id
_entity_poly.type
_entity_poly.pdbx_seq_one_letter_code
_entity_poly.pdbx_strand_id
1 'polypeptide(L)'
;MTRPRWTCRTCNTVNPGHVQTCRGEDCLAAAAARRTNARIAVNTSWARTPIRSERTEAARRNSPGRLEYWIALLRAEGVVSEADIPAAAENARRAYMGQLVKKRGTKRATETS
;
A
#
# COMPACT_ATOMS: atom_id res chain seq x y z
N MET A 1 -2.09 41.36 14.93
CA MET A 1 -1.60 40.00 15.28
C MET A 1 -2.58 38.98 14.72
N THR A 2 -2.32 38.48 13.52
CA THR A 2 -3.15 37.53 12.78
C THR A 2 -2.77 36.10 13.17
N ARG A 3 -3.71 35.33 13.73
CA ARG A 3 -3.49 33.92 14.09
C ARG A 3 -3.41 33.05 12.82
N PRO A 4 -2.48 32.08 12.73
CA PRO A 4 -2.42 31.17 11.59
C PRO A 4 -3.63 30.22 11.59
N ARG A 5 -4.34 30.16 10.46
CA ARG A 5 -5.40 29.18 10.17
C ARG A 5 -4.76 27.80 9.95
N TRP A 6 -4.88 26.91 10.92
CA TRP A 6 -4.59 25.49 10.72
C TRP A 6 -5.78 24.83 10.01
N THR A 7 -5.69 24.63 8.70
CA THR A 7 -6.67 23.81 7.96
C THR A 7 -6.37 22.33 8.21
N CYS A 8 -7.21 21.66 8.99
CA CYS A 8 -7.16 20.22 9.16
C CYS A 8 -7.56 19.56 7.83
N ARG A 9 -6.57 19.05 7.08
CA ARG A 9 -6.72 18.50 5.70
C ARG A 9 -7.48 17.16 5.63
N THR A 10 -8.04 16.64 6.73
CA THR A 10 -8.60 15.28 6.83
C THR A 10 -10.13 15.17 6.89
N CYS A 11 -10.87 16.28 6.75
CA CYS A 11 -12.33 16.25 6.61
C CYS A 11 -12.75 16.83 5.25
N ASN A 12 -12.64 16.01 4.20
CA ASN A 12 -13.22 16.31 2.89
C ASN A 12 -14.73 16.01 2.92
N THR A 13 -15.49 16.87 3.58
CA THR A 13 -16.94 17.02 3.38
C THR A 13 -17.18 18.47 3.02
N VAL A 14 -17.26 18.73 1.72
CA VAL A 14 -17.61 20.04 1.17
C VAL A 14 -19.11 20.25 1.44
N ASN A 15 -19.43 21.00 2.49
CA ASN A 15 -20.75 21.57 2.69
C ASN A 15 -20.59 23.09 2.86
N PRO A 16 -20.87 23.91 1.84
CA PRO A 16 -20.41 25.30 1.76
C PRO A 16 -21.23 26.31 2.62
N GLY A 17 -21.85 25.87 3.72
CA GLY A 17 -22.70 26.72 4.56
C GLY A 17 -22.50 26.60 6.08
N HIS A 18 -21.66 25.69 6.56
CA HIS A 18 -21.46 25.48 7.99
C HIS A 18 -19.97 25.43 8.32
N VAL A 19 -19.43 26.53 8.84
CA VAL A 19 -18.10 26.56 9.46
C VAL A 19 -18.21 25.92 10.84
N GLN A 20 -18.54 24.64 10.87
CA GLN A 20 -18.56 23.86 12.09
C GLN A 20 -17.11 23.44 12.35
N THR A 21 -16.47 24.11 13.31
CA THR A 21 -15.15 23.73 13.80
C THR A 21 -15.22 22.28 14.27
N CYS A 22 -14.67 21.35 13.50
CA CYS A 22 -14.56 19.95 13.92
C CYS A 22 -13.74 19.91 15.22
N ARG A 23 -14.41 19.66 16.35
CA ARG A 23 -13.70 19.40 17.61
C ARG A 23 -13.01 18.04 17.47
N GLY A 24 -11.86 17.88 18.13
CA GLY A 24 -11.00 16.70 17.95
C GLY A 24 -11.70 15.35 18.17
N GLU A 25 -12.73 15.32 19.02
CA GLU A 25 -13.54 14.14 19.33
C GLU A 25 -14.39 13.67 18.13
N ASP A 26 -14.99 14.59 17.39
CA ASP A 26 -15.80 14.29 16.19
C ASP A 26 -14.94 13.72 15.06
N CYS A 27 -13.71 14.19 14.93
CA CYS A 27 -12.74 13.67 13.96
C CYS A 27 -12.32 12.24 14.28
N LEU A 28 -12.13 11.89 15.55
CA LEU A 28 -11.79 10.54 15.98
C LEU A 28 -12.99 9.58 15.78
N ALA A 29 -14.20 10.02 16.12
CA ALA A 29 -15.42 9.26 15.88
C ALA A 29 -15.63 8.99 14.37
N ALA A 30 -15.43 10.00 13.52
CA ALA A 30 -15.51 9.84 12.07
C ALA A 30 -14.43 8.88 11.53
N ALA A 31 -13.20 8.94 12.05
CA ALA A 31 -12.13 8.02 11.68
C ALA A 31 -12.44 6.57 12.10
N ALA A 32 -13.03 6.38 13.29
CA ALA A 32 -13.47 5.08 13.77
C ALA A 32 -14.58 4.49 12.89
N ALA A 33 -15.60 5.29 12.55
CA ALA A 33 -16.68 4.88 11.66
C ALA A 33 -16.16 4.50 10.26
N ARG A 34 -15.23 5.27 9.68
CA ARG A 34 -14.58 4.94 8.40
C ARG A 34 -13.85 3.60 8.46
N ARG A 35 -13.11 3.33 9.54
CA ARG A 35 -12.41 2.05 9.74
C ARG A 35 -13.39 0.89 9.82
N THR A 36 -14.49 1.04 10.54
CA THR A 36 -15.54 0.01 10.64
C THR A 36 -16.19 -0.25 9.29
N ASN A 37 -16.59 0.80 8.57
CA ASN A 37 -17.19 0.67 7.24
C ASN A 37 -16.24 0.02 6.24
N ALA A 38 -14.94 0.35 6.28
CA ALA A 38 -13.93 -0.29 5.46
C ALA A 38 -13.83 -1.80 5.74
N ARG A 39 -13.89 -2.21 7.02
CA ARG A 39 -13.88 -3.64 7.40
C ARG A 39 -15.12 -4.37 6.88
N ILE A 40 -16.31 -3.79 7.08
CA ILE A 40 -17.57 -4.38 6.58
C ILE A 40 -17.50 -4.52 5.06
N ALA A 41 -17.12 -3.45 4.35
CA ALA A 41 -16.98 -3.46 2.90
C ALA A 41 -16.01 -4.55 2.42
N VAL A 42 -14.84 -4.69 3.06
CA VAL A 42 -13.86 -5.75 2.73
C VAL A 42 -14.47 -7.14 2.96
N ASN A 43 -15.12 -7.39 4.09
CA ASN A 43 -15.74 -8.69 4.40
C ASN A 43 -16.87 -9.03 3.43
N THR A 44 -17.79 -8.10 3.17
CA THR A 44 -18.89 -8.27 2.20
C THR A 44 -18.33 -8.54 0.80
N SER A 45 -17.30 -7.80 0.42
CA SER A 45 -16.61 -7.95 -0.85
C SER A 45 -15.94 -9.33 -0.99
N TRP A 46 -15.34 -9.87 0.07
CA TRP A 46 -14.79 -11.22 0.08
C TRP A 46 -15.87 -12.31 0.07
N ALA A 47 -17.00 -12.10 0.74
CA ALA A 47 -18.13 -13.02 0.72
C ALA A 47 -18.74 -13.17 -0.68
N ARG A 48 -18.70 -12.11 -1.49
CA ARG A 48 -19.20 -12.09 -2.88
C ARG A 48 -18.20 -12.65 -3.91
N THR A 49 -16.96 -12.93 -3.53
CA THR A 49 -15.94 -13.41 -4.47
C THR A 49 -15.95 -14.94 -4.51
N PRO A 50 -16.47 -15.59 -5.56
CA PRO A 50 -16.54 -17.05 -5.62
C PRO A 50 -15.14 -17.69 -5.70
N ILE A 51 -14.21 -17.06 -6.43
CA ILE A 51 -12.85 -17.57 -6.62
C ILE A 51 -11.85 -16.54 -6.10
N ARG A 52 -11.28 -16.80 -4.91
CA ARG A 52 -10.34 -15.88 -4.25
C ARG A 52 -9.01 -15.75 -4.98
N SER A 53 -8.60 -16.80 -5.69
CA SER A 53 -7.33 -16.83 -6.41
C SER A 53 -7.30 -15.85 -7.57
N GLU A 54 -8.37 -15.77 -8.36
CA GLU A 54 -8.50 -14.86 -9.50
C GLU A 54 -8.43 -13.40 -9.06
N ARG A 55 -9.15 -13.05 -7.99
CA ARG A 55 -9.15 -11.68 -7.45
C ARG A 55 -7.77 -11.22 -6.99
N THR A 56 -6.96 -12.14 -6.49
CA THR A 56 -5.59 -11.82 -6.02
C THR A 56 -4.53 -11.97 -7.11
N GLU A 57 -4.89 -12.52 -8.27
CA GLU A 57 -3.93 -12.83 -9.33
C GLU A 57 -3.32 -11.57 -9.94
N ALA A 58 -4.11 -10.53 -10.19
CA ALA A 58 -3.59 -9.24 -10.67
C ALA A 58 -2.56 -8.65 -9.70
N ALA A 59 -2.84 -8.70 -8.39
CA ALA A 59 -1.90 -8.26 -7.37
C ALA A 59 -0.64 -9.14 -7.31
N ARG A 60 -0.78 -10.46 -7.50
CA ARG A 60 0.37 -11.39 -7.56
C ARG A 60 1.25 -11.14 -8.78
N ARG A 61 0.67 -10.86 -9.94
CA ARG A 61 1.44 -10.53 -11.16
C ARG A 61 2.27 -9.27 -10.99
N ASN A 62 1.74 -8.28 -10.26
CA ASN A 62 2.44 -7.04 -9.93
C ASN A 62 3.32 -7.15 -8.67
N SER A 63 3.59 -8.36 -8.19
CA SER A 63 4.41 -8.56 -7.00
C SER A 63 5.89 -8.63 -7.34
N PRO A 64 6.78 -7.98 -6.56
CA PRO A 64 8.23 -8.10 -6.71
C PRO A 64 8.79 -9.52 -6.49
N GLY A 65 7.96 -10.47 -6.03
CA GLY A 65 8.34 -11.88 -5.94
C GLY A 65 8.36 -12.61 -7.29
N ARG A 66 7.73 -12.05 -8.33
CA ARG A 66 7.65 -12.61 -9.68
C ARG A 66 8.75 -12.05 -10.57
N LEU A 67 9.24 -12.85 -11.51
CA LEU A 67 10.30 -12.42 -12.44
C LEU A 67 9.74 -11.43 -13.47
N GLU A 68 8.51 -11.66 -13.90
CA GLU A 68 7.78 -10.86 -14.89
C GLU A 68 7.62 -9.40 -14.45
N TYR A 69 7.45 -9.16 -13.15
CA TYR A 69 7.43 -7.82 -12.57
C TYR A 69 8.74 -7.07 -12.86
N TRP A 70 9.89 -7.71 -12.64
CA TRP A 70 11.20 -7.10 -12.85
C TRP A 70 11.51 -6.92 -14.34
N ILE A 71 11.09 -7.85 -15.19
CA ILE A 71 11.21 -7.71 -16.65
C ILE A 71 10.41 -6.49 -17.11
N ALA A 72 9.16 -6.34 -16.67
CA ALA A 72 8.33 -5.19 -17.02
C ALA A 72 8.93 -3.87 -16.52
N LEU A 73 9.46 -3.87 -15.29
CA LEU A 73 10.14 -2.70 -14.71
C LEU A 73 11.38 -2.31 -15.53
N LEU A 74 12.27 -3.26 -15.82
CA LEU A 74 13.52 -3.01 -16.55
C LEU A 74 13.28 -2.58 -18.01
N ARG A 75 12.25 -3.14 -18.66
CA ARG A 75 11.80 -2.69 -19.98
C ARG A 75 11.27 -1.26 -19.96
N ALA A 76 10.52 -0.91 -18.91
CA ALA A 76 9.99 0.45 -18.76
C ALA A 76 11.10 1.48 -18.45
N GLU A 77 12.15 1.06 -17.75
CA GLU A 77 13.30 1.91 -17.43
C GLU A 77 14.25 2.09 -18.63
N GLY A 78 14.36 1.08 -19.50
CA GLY A 78 15.14 1.16 -20.75
C GLY A 78 16.66 1.23 -20.54
N VAL A 79 17.15 0.92 -19.34
CA VAL A 79 18.58 1.03 -18.97
C VAL A 79 19.39 -0.19 -19.41
N VAL A 80 18.74 -1.34 -19.55
CA VAL A 80 19.38 -2.64 -19.84
C VAL A 80 19.02 -3.07 -21.27
N SER A 81 19.98 -3.67 -21.99
CA SER A 81 19.74 -4.20 -23.34
C SER A 81 18.70 -5.33 -23.29
N GLU A 82 17.84 -5.46 -24.31
CA GLU A 82 16.76 -6.46 -24.32
C GLU A 82 17.27 -7.90 -24.14
N ALA A 83 18.50 -8.19 -24.60
CA ALA A 83 19.15 -9.47 -24.42
C ALA A 83 19.52 -9.77 -22.96
N ASP A 84 19.85 -8.73 -22.18
CA ASP A 84 20.31 -8.85 -20.79
C ASP A 84 19.17 -8.73 -19.77
N ILE A 85 17.98 -8.29 -20.18
CA ILE A 85 16.81 -8.11 -19.30
C ILE A 85 16.48 -9.38 -18.48
N PRO A 86 16.46 -10.60 -19.04
CA PRO A 86 16.14 -11.80 -18.26
C PRO A 86 17.13 -12.03 -17.11
N ALA A 87 18.43 -11.82 -17.36
CA ALA A 87 19.48 -12.01 -16.37
C ALA A 87 19.43 -10.90 -15.29
N ALA A 88 19.26 -9.64 -15.72
CA ALA A 88 19.12 -8.51 -14.82
C ALA A 88 17.87 -8.63 -13.92
N ALA A 89 16.74 -9.09 -14.48
CA ALA A 89 15.51 -9.32 -13.74
C ALA A 89 15.68 -10.39 -12.65
N GLU A 90 16.36 -11.50 -12.95
CA GLU A 90 16.62 -12.56 -11.97
C GLU A 90 17.54 -12.08 -10.85
N ASN A 91 18.56 -11.28 -11.18
CA ASN A 91 19.44 -10.65 -10.18
C ASN A 91 18.66 -9.68 -9.27
N ALA A 92 17.81 -8.83 -9.84
CA ALA A 92 16.97 -7.91 -9.08
C ALA A 92 16.02 -8.66 -8.14
N ARG A 93 15.38 -9.73 -8.63
CA ARG A 93 14.50 -10.60 -7.83
C ARG A 93 15.26 -11.23 -6.66
N ARG A 94 16.45 -11.77 -6.90
CA ARG A 94 17.29 -12.36 -5.85
C ARG A 94 17.71 -11.33 -4.80
N ALA A 95 18.13 -10.14 -5.25
CA ALA A 95 18.49 -9.05 -4.35
C ALA A 95 17.31 -8.64 -3.45
N TYR A 96 16.12 -8.49 -4.02
CA TYR A 96 14.90 -8.19 -3.26
C TYR A 96 14.59 -9.26 -2.21
N MET A 97 14.63 -10.54 -2.59
CA MET A 97 14.40 -11.64 -1.65
C MET A 97 15.47 -11.68 -0.54
N GLY A 98 16.73 -11.40 -0.88
CA GLY A 98 17.82 -11.27 0.10
C GLY A 98 17.58 -10.13 1.10
N GLN A 99 17.08 -8.98 0.65
CA GLN A 99 16.72 -7.87 1.53
C GLN A 99 15.60 -8.24 2.50
N LEU A 100 14.58 -9.00 2.06
CA LEU A 100 13.52 -9.48 2.94
C LEU A 100 14.04 -10.41 4.03
N VAL A 101 14.96 -11.33 3.69
CA VAL A 101 15.60 -12.23 4.67
C VAL A 101 16.39 -11.42 5.70
N LYS A 102 17.21 -10.46 5.26
CA LYS A 102 17.97 -9.57 6.15
C LYS A 102 17.06 -8.78 7.10
N LYS A 103 15.96 -8.23 6.58
CA LYS A 103 14.95 -7.50 7.38
C LYS A 103 14.29 -8.39 8.43
N ARG A 104 14.05 -9.67 8.11
CA ARG A 104 13.48 -10.62 9.07
C ARG A 104 14.49 -11.01 10.15
N GLY A 105 15.75 -11.20 9.79
CA GLY A 105 16.83 -11.52 10.75
C GLY A 105 17.03 -10.40 11.77
N THR A 106 17.09 -9.15 11.31
CA THR A 106 17.25 -7.97 12.18
C THR A 106 16.09 -7.78 13.15
N LYS A 107 14.84 -7.99 12.70
CA LYS A 107 13.65 -7.95 13.57
C LYS A 107 13.69 -8.99 14.68
N ARG A 108 14.13 -10.21 14.38
CA ARG A 108 14.25 -11.28 15.39
C ARG A 108 15.35 -10.99 16.41
N ALA A 109 16.49 -10.47 15.96
CA ALA A 109 17.60 -10.09 16.84
C ALA A 109 17.18 -9.00 17.84
N THR A 110 16.34 -8.05 17.42
CA THR A 110 15.79 -7.00 18.30
C THR A 110 14.68 -7.49 19.22
N GLU A 111 13.96 -8.56 18.89
CA GLU A 111 12.94 -9.16 19.77
C GLU A 111 13.56 -10.08 20.85
N THR A 112 14.81 -10.52 20.68
CA THR A 112 15.50 -11.49 21.57
C THR A 112 16.60 -10.85 22.41
N SER A 113 16.92 -9.57 22.20
CA SER A 113 17.89 -8.79 23.00
C SER A 113 17.15 -7.89 23.97
#